data_AF-A0A5C7WI29-F1
#
_entry.id   AF-A0A5C7WI29-F1
#
_cell.length_a   1.000
_cell.length_b   1.000
_cell.length_c   1.000
_cell.angle_alpha   90.00
_cell.angle_beta   90.00
_cell.angle_gamma   90.00
#
_symmetry.space_group_name_H-M   'P 1'
#
loop_
_entity.id
_entity.type
_entity.pdbx_description
1 polymer ?
#
loop_
_entity_poly.entity_id
_entity_poly.type
_entity_poly.pdbx_seq_one_letter_code
_entity_poly.pdbx_strand_id
1 'polypeptide(L)'
;MTRWHAAAALASAASLLTAPYASADPAPQWDGWYEVTFHTDQKTGTSAAASQREEAYTAWYKFATDCSSGTCTASVVDGPTPKDNVPKTTSFTWNGTQWTRSESWRWDCLLPDRTITYDTASSVTNYSPQSDGSLKGTFGTNIGDGDCQGTVYIPLTAVPADPGTDGTEIT
;
A
#
# COMPACT_ATOMS: atom_id res chain seq x y z
N MET A 1 -52.83 65.04 -22.08
CA MET A 1 -51.83 64.87 -21.01
C MET A 1 -52.00 63.46 -20.46
N THR A 2 -51.22 62.52 -20.99
CA THR A 2 -51.44 61.07 -20.79
C THR A 2 -50.27 60.54 -19.97
N ARG A 3 -50.53 60.08 -18.74
CA ARG A 3 -49.50 59.57 -17.82
C ARG A 3 -49.28 58.09 -18.11
N TRP A 4 -48.04 57.72 -18.48
CA TRP A 4 -47.61 56.33 -18.65
C TRP A 4 -47.14 55.73 -17.32
N HIS A 5 -47.48 54.45 -17.13
CA HIS A 5 -47.10 53.61 -15.99
C HIS A 5 -45.63 53.20 -16.07
N ALA A 6 -44.92 53.22 -14.95
CA ALA A 6 -43.62 52.57 -14.79
C ALA A 6 -43.80 51.36 -13.86
N ALA A 7 -43.76 50.15 -14.42
CA ALA A 7 -43.61 48.91 -13.67
C ALA A 7 -42.12 48.57 -13.59
N ALA A 8 -41.56 48.53 -12.39
CA ALA A 8 -40.19 48.12 -12.15
C ALA A 8 -40.11 46.58 -12.15
N ALA A 9 -39.36 46.01 -13.10
CA ALA A 9 -39.03 44.59 -13.11
C ALA A 9 -37.75 44.35 -12.30
N LEU A 10 -37.86 43.62 -11.18
CA LEU A 10 -36.71 43.09 -10.44
C LEU A 10 -36.14 41.87 -11.19
N ALA A 11 -34.91 41.98 -11.69
CA ALA A 11 -34.16 40.85 -12.23
C ALA A 11 -33.33 40.21 -11.10
N SER A 12 -33.71 38.99 -10.70
CA SER A 12 -32.94 38.17 -9.77
C SER A 12 -31.81 37.46 -10.54
N ALA A 13 -30.56 37.87 -10.30
CA ALA A 13 -29.39 37.18 -10.83
C ALA A 13 -29.13 35.87 -10.06
N ALA A 14 -29.19 34.73 -10.75
CA ALA A 14 -28.84 33.43 -10.20
C ALA A 14 -27.31 33.27 -10.19
N SER A 15 -26.69 33.37 -9.01
CA SER A 15 -25.27 33.09 -8.82
C SER A 15 -25.03 31.58 -8.88
N LEU A 16 -24.55 31.09 -10.03
CA LEU A 16 -24.02 29.73 -10.16
C LEU A 16 -22.68 29.67 -9.42
N LEU A 17 -22.69 29.14 -8.19
CA LEU A 17 -21.48 28.78 -7.46
C LEU A 17 -20.84 27.57 -8.14
N THR A 18 -19.85 27.83 -9.01
CA THR A 18 -18.91 26.79 -9.45
C THR A 18 -18.07 26.39 -8.23
N ALA A 19 -18.42 25.29 -7.58
CA ALA A 19 -17.56 24.70 -6.55
C ALA A 19 -16.21 24.31 -7.21
N PRO A 20 -15.06 24.64 -6.61
CA PRO A 20 -13.78 24.18 -7.11
C PRO A 20 -13.73 22.65 -7.07
N TYR A 21 -13.42 22.03 -8.21
CA TYR A 21 -12.99 20.64 -8.23
C TYR A 21 -11.71 20.55 -7.41
N ALA A 22 -11.79 19.97 -6.22
CA ALA A 22 -10.60 19.56 -5.49
C ALA A 22 -9.97 18.41 -6.30
N SER A 23 -9.00 18.74 -7.15
CA SER A 23 -8.07 17.73 -7.63
C SER A 23 -7.33 17.26 -6.39
N ALA A 24 -7.50 15.98 -6.00
CA ALA A 24 -6.51 15.36 -5.14
C ALA A 24 -5.15 15.54 -5.83
N ASP A 25 -4.11 15.87 -5.06
CA ASP A 25 -2.75 15.85 -5.61
C ASP A 25 -2.53 14.51 -6.32
N PRO A 26 -1.91 14.52 -7.52
CA PRO A 26 -1.63 13.28 -8.23
C PRO A 26 -0.88 12.33 -7.31
N ALA A 27 -1.22 11.03 -7.35
CA ALA A 27 -0.58 10.06 -6.47
C ALA A 27 0.95 10.15 -6.59
N PRO A 28 1.70 10.13 -5.47
CA PRO A 28 3.15 10.14 -5.52
C PRO A 28 3.64 8.94 -6.32
N GLN A 29 4.48 9.18 -7.34
CA GLN A 29 5.07 8.13 -8.16
C GLN A 29 5.84 7.14 -7.27
N TRP A 30 5.61 5.85 -7.48
CA TRP A 30 6.38 4.75 -6.90
C TRP A 30 7.01 3.94 -8.04
N ASP A 31 8.13 4.43 -8.55
CA ASP A 31 8.74 3.97 -9.80
C ASP A 31 10.23 3.69 -9.63
N GLY A 32 10.71 2.62 -10.25
CA GLY A 32 12.11 2.21 -10.18
C GLY A 32 12.37 1.12 -9.14
N TRP A 33 13.65 0.89 -8.84
CA TRP A 33 14.07 -0.15 -7.91
C TRP A 33 14.02 0.32 -6.46
N TYR A 34 13.49 -0.55 -5.61
CA TYR A 34 13.41 -0.35 -4.17
C TYR A 34 13.89 -1.60 -3.45
N GLU A 35 14.71 -1.39 -2.43
CA GLU A 35 14.99 -2.37 -1.39
C GLU A 35 13.82 -2.36 -0.40
N VAL A 36 13.08 -3.47 -0.32
CA VAL A 36 11.92 -3.63 0.55
C VAL A 36 12.29 -4.52 1.73
N THR A 37 12.20 -3.98 2.93
CA THR A 37 12.46 -4.69 4.18
C THR A 37 11.17 -4.97 4.93
N PHE A 38 11.01 -6.22 5.32
CA PHE A 38 10.01 -6.67 6.28
C PHE A 38 10.68 -6.81 7.64
N HIS A 39 10.31 -5.93 8.59
CA HIS A 39 10.86 -5.91 9.94
C HIS A 39 10.15 -6.96 10.82
N THR A 40 10.27 -8.23 10.45
CA THR A 40 9.69 -9.40 11.14
C THR A 40 10.23 -9.58 12.56
N ASP A 41 11.42 -9.03 12.85
CA ASP A 41 12.01 -8.88 14.18
C ASP A 41 11.24 -7.89 15.09
N GLN A 42 10.42 -7.03 14.50
CA GLN A 42 9.62 -5.99 15.16
C GLN A 42 8.12 -6.27 15.11
N LYS A 43 7.73 -7.50 14.76
CA LYS A 43 6.32 -7.85 14.63
C LYS A 43 5.57 -7.75 15.97
N THR A 44 4.29 -7.42 15.86
CA THR A 44 3.37 -7.29 16.99
C THR A 44 2.03 -7.95 16.66
N GLY A 45 1.16 -8.14 17.65
CA GLY A 45 -0.18 -8.70 17.45
C GLY A 45 -0.57 -9.70 18.52
N THR A 46 -1.71 -10.36 18.32
CA THR A 46 -2.27 -11.33 19.28
C THR A 46 -2.04 -12.79 18.89
N SER A 47 -1.65 -13.06 17.65
CA SER A 47 -1.37 -14.41 17.17
C SER A 47 -0.09 -14.98 17.81
N ALA A 48 -0.04 -16.30 17.98
CA ALA A 48 1.21 -16.99 18.32
C ALA A 48 2.33 -16.66 17.32
N ALA A 49 2.00 -16.52 16.03
CA ALA A 49 2.97 -16.12 15.00
C ALA A 49 3.61 -14.76 15.30
N ALA A 50 2.88 -13.79 15.88
CA ALA A 50 3.43 -12.49 16.26
C ALA A 50 4.46 -12.57 17.41
N SER A 51 4.44 -13.64 18.21
CA SER A 51 5.34 -13.79 19.36
C SER A 51 6.65 -14.54 19.03
N GLN A 52 6.72 -15.18 17.87
CA GLN A 52 7.89 -15.97 17.47
C GLN A 52 9.08 -15.06 17.14
N ARG A 53 10.31 -15.48 17.41
CA ARG A 53 11.48 -14.68 16.99
C ARG A 53 11.81 -14.96 15.54
N GLU A 54 11.96 -13.90 14.75
CA GLU A 54 12.38 -13.94 13.35
C GLU A 54 13.41 -12.84 13.11
N GLU A 55 14.24 -13.00 12.08
CA GLU A 55 15.12 -11.95 11.58
C GLU A 55 14.39 -11.16 10.51
N ALA A 56 14.63 -9.84 10.45
CA ALA A 56 14.18 -9.01 9.33
C ALA A 56 14.72 -9.58 8.02
N TYR A 57 13.91 -9.48 6.96
CA TYR A 57 14.35 -9.90 5.63
C TYR A 57 14.12 -8.78 4.62
N THR A 58 14.94 -8.81 3.57
CA THR A 58 14.92 -7.81 2.52
C THR A 58 14.87 -8.45 1.14
N ALA A 59 14.21 -7.77 0.20
CA ALA A 59 14.20 -8.11 -1.21
C ALA A 59 14.10 -6.85 -2.08
N TRP A 60 14.70 -6.89 -3.27
CA TRP A 60 14.60 -5.80 -4.25
C TRP A 60 13.44 -6.02 -5.21
N TYR A 61 12.65 -4.98 -5.43
CA TYR A 61 11.55 -4.98 -6.37
C TYR A 61 11.60 -3.74 -7.25
N LYS A 62 11.24 -3.90 -8.51
CA LYS A 62 11.04 -2.77 -9.42
C LYS A 62 9.56 -2.46 -9.50
N PHE A 63 9.20 -1.20 -9.28
CA PHE A 63 7.83 -0.71 -9.34
C PHE A 63 7.61 0.16 -10.58
N ALA A 64 6.37 0.18 -11.06
CA ALA A 64 5.88 1.09 -12.07
C ALA A 64 4.48 1.60 -11.72
N THR A 65 4.26 2.90 -11.83
CA THR A 65 2.98 3.57 -11.54
C THR A 65 2.20 3.87 -12.82
N ASP A 66 0.91 3.53 -12.84
CA ASP A 66 -0.03 3.94 -13.89
C ASP A 66 -1.25 4.63 -13.26
N CYS A 67 -1.51 5.87 -13.69
CA CYS A 67 -2.66 6.69 -13.28
C CYS A 67 -3.66 6.97 -14.42
N SER A 68 -3.45 6.39 -15.61
CA SER A 68 -4.20 6.70 -16.83
C SER A 68 -5.71 6.40 -16.73
N SER A 69 -6.10 5.47 -15.85
CA SER A 69 -7.49 5.05 -15.63
C SER A 69 -8.27 5.94 -14.64
N GLY A 70 -7.65 6.99 -14.11
CA GLY A 70 -8.22 7.86 -13.07
C GLY A 70 -8.01 7.37 -11.64
N THR A 71 -7.58 6.11 -11.46
CA THR A 71 -7.04 5.60 -10.19
C THR A 71 -5.60 5.18 -10.40
N CYS A 72 -4.69 5.65 -9.54
CA CYS A 72 -3.29 5.29 -9.63
C CYS A 72 -3.03 3.90 -9.04
N THR A 73 -2.28 3.09 -9.80
CA THR A 73 -1.85 1.74 -9.41
C THR A 73 -0.34 1.62 -9.56
N ALA A 74 0.36 1.22 -8.50
CA ALA A 74 1.77 0.85 -8.52
C ALA A 74 1.89 -0.68 -8.61
N SER A 75 2.58 -1.19 -9.62
CA SER A 75 2.76 -2.63 -9.84
C SER A 75 4.21 -3.04 -9.73
N VAL A 76 4.45 -4.21 -9.12
CA VAL A 76 5.76 -4.88 -9.19
C VAL A 76 5.95 -5.42 -10.61
N VAL A 77 6.98 -4.94 -11.30
CA VAL A 77 7.32 -5.31 -12.68
C VAL A 77 8.61 -6.13 -12.79
N ASP A 78 9.41 -6.18 -11.72
CA ASP A 78 10.61 -7.01 -11.61
C ASP A 78 10.91 -7.31 -10.12
N GLY A 79 11.65 -8.39 -9.84
CA GLY A 79 12.02 -8.82 -8.49
C GLY A 79 12.20 -10.34 -8.37
N PRO A 80 12.33 -10.86 -7.13
CA PRO A 80 12.48 -12.29 -6.87
C PRO A 80 11.35 -13.11 -7.48
N THR A 81 11.68 -14.33 -7.91
CA THR A 81 10.68 -15.30 -8.37
C THR A 81 9.67 -15.59 -7.26
N PRO A 82 8.36 -15.34 -7.47
CA PRO A 82 7.35 -15.60 -6.46
C PRO A 82 7.24 -17.10 -6.14
N LYS A 83 7.07 -17.44 -4.86
CA LYS A 83 6.74 -18.80 -4.42
C LYS A 83 5.41 -19.26 -5.03
N ASP A 84 5.13 -20.57 -5.00
CA ASP A 84 3.92 -21.13 -5.62
C ASP A 84 2.63 -20.83 -4.86
N ASN A 85 2.74 -20.55 -3.55
CA ASN A 85 1.61 -20.25 -2.68
C ASN A 85 1.32 -18.76 -2.51
N VAL A 86 1.96 -17.89 -3.30
CA VAL A 86 1.72 -16.43 -3.28
C VAL A 86 1.31 -15.93 -4.66
N PRO A 87 0.62 -14.78 -4.77
CA PRO A 87 0.26 -14.22 -6.06
C PRO A 87 1.48 -13.97 -6.92
N LYS A 88 1.34 -14.33 -8.20
CA LYS A 88 2.39 -14.10 -9.19
C LYS A 88 2.51 -12.62 -9.59
N THR A 89 1.50 -11.81 -9.27
CA THR A 89 1.49 -10.36 -9.49
C THR A 89 1.16 -9.62 -8.20
N THR A 90 1.81 -8.48 -8.01
CA THR A 90 1.60 -7.60 -6.85
C THR A 90 1.36 -6.19 -7.34
N SER A 91 0.24 -5.61 -6.95
CA SER A 91 -0.14 -4.23 -7.26
C SER A 91 -0.78 -3.54 -6.05
N PHE A 92 -0.56 -2.24 -5.95
CA PHE A 92 -1.08 -1.37 -4.89
C PHE A 92 -1.90 -0.25 -5.52
N THR A 93 -3.05 0.05 -4.92
CA THR A 93 -3.92 1.14 -5.35
C THR A 93 -3.68 2.36 -4.46
N TRP A 94 -3.62 3.55 -5.05
CA TRP A 94 -3.56 4.79 -4.27
C TRP A 94 -4.95 5.12 -3.70
N ASN A 95 -5.04 5.34 -2.39
CA ASN A 95 -6.30 5.69 -1.73
C ASN A 95 -6.45 7.17 -1.37
N GLY A 96 -5.52 8.03 -1.82
CA GLY A 96 -5.44 9.44 -1.44
C GLY A 96 -4.34 9.76 -0.43
N THR A 97 -3.89 8.76 0.34
CA THR A 97 -2.87 8.95 1.40
C THR A 97 -1.79 7.87 1.38
N GLN A 98 -2.12 6.66 0.98
CA GLN A 98 -1.22 5.51 0.98
C GLN A 98 -1.49 4.58 -0.20
N TRP A 99 -0.44 3.87 -0.60
CA TRP A 99 -0.51 2.72 -1.49
C TRP A 99 -1.01 1.51 -0.70
N THR A 100 -2.11 0.89 -1.14
CA THR A 100 -2.76 -0.21 -0.41
C THR A 100 -3.02 -1.43 -1.28
N ARG A 101 -2.88 -2.61 -0.67
CA ARG A 101 -3.20 -3.91 -1.27
C ARG A 101 -3.87 -4.80 -0.24
N SER A 102 -4.94 -5.49 -0.62
CA SER A 102 -5.61 -6.47 0.22
C SER A 102 -5.61 -7.85 -0.46
N GLU A 103 -5.48 -8.91 0.32
CA GLU A 103 -5.49 -10.29 -0.19
C GLU A 103 -5.96 -11.29 0.87
N SER A 104 -6.63 -12.36 0.44
CA SER A 104 -6.86 -13.56 1.24
C SER A 104 -5.92 -14.69 0.82
N TRP A 105 -5.30 -15.36 1.79
CA TRP A 105 -4.33 -16.43 1.58
C TRP A 105 -4.32 -17.39 2.79
N ARG A 106 -3.36 -18.32 2.84
CA ARG A 106 -3.20 -19.24 3.98
C ARG A 106 -1.88 -18.98 4.68
N TRP A 107 -1.95 -18.59 5.95
CA TRP A 107 -0.77 -18.31 6.77
C TRP A 107 -0.04 -19.60 7.14
N ASP A 108 1.28 -19.64 6.91
CA ASP A 108 2.16 -20.72 7.34
C ASP A 108 2.37 -20.60 8.87
N CYS A 109 1.54 -21.29 9.65
CA CYS A 109 1.59 -21.29 11.10
C CYS A 109 2.59 -22.34 11.59
N LEU A 110 3.77 -21.90 12.05
CA LEU A 110 4.77 -22.78 12.65
C LEU A 110 4.41 -23.06 14.11
N LEU A 111 4.12 -24.32 14.45
CA LEU A 111 3.81 -24.75 15.80
C LEU A 111 5.08 -25.00 16.65
N PRO A 112 4.98 -25.08 17.98
CA PRO A 112 6.13 -25.34 18.85
C PRO A 112 6.89 -26.64 18.57
N ASP A 113 6.21 -27.65 18.04
CA ASP A 113 6.77 -28.94 17.63
C ASP A 113 7.43 -28.90 16.23
N ARG A 114 7.44 -27.73 15.58
CA ARG A 114 7.92 -27.43 14.22
C ARG A 114 7.03 -27.93 13.09
N THR A 115 5.82 -28.41 13.39
CA THR A 115 4.82 -28.68 12.37
C THR A 115 4.31 -27.36 11.78
N ILE A 116 4.06 -27.31 10.46
CA ILE A 116 3.43 -26.17 9.79
C ILE A 116 1.97 -26.51 9.53
N THR A 117 1.06 -25.72 10.08
CA THR A 117 -0.36 -25.69 9.69
C THR A 117 -0.61 -24.48 8.79
N TYR A 118 -1.72 -24.50 8.06
CA TYR A 118 -2.04 -23.48 7.07
C TYR A 118 -3.41 -22.88 7.40
N ASP A 119 -3.41 -21.77 8.13
CA ASP A 119 -4.61 -21.15 8.69
C ASP A 119 -5.16 -20.07 7.75
N THR A 120 -6.48 -19.87 7.72
CA THR A 120 -7.07 -18.91 6.79
C THR A 120 -6.74 -17.48 7.23
N ALA A 121 -6.20 -16.67 6.30
CA ALA A 121 -5.75 -15.33 6.61
C ALA A 121 -6.20 -14.29 5.58
N SER A 122 -6.34 -13.05 6.05
CA SER A 122 -6.52 -11.87 5.22
C SER A 122 -5.48 -10.82 5.59
N SER A 123 -4.82 -10.26 4.60
CA SER A 123 -3.77 -9.27 4.80
C SER A 123 -4.09 -7.97 4.09
N VAL A 124 -3.72 -6.86 4.74
CA VAL A 124 -3.65 -5.54 4.14
C VAL A 124 -2.22 -5.04 4.25
N THR A 125 -1.65 -4.69 3.11
CA THR A 125 -0.34 -4.05 3.02
C THR A 125 -0.55 -2.59 2.69
N ASN A 126 0.04 -1.68 3.47
CA ASN A 126 -0.01 -0.25 3.22
C ASN A 126 1.39 0.33 3.17
N TYR A 127 1.61 1.31 2.30
CA TYR A 127 2.82 2.11 2.23
C TYR A 127 2.49 3.60 2.09
N SER A 128 3.05 4.41 2.97
CA SER A 128 2.97 5.87 2.95
C SER A 128 4.28 6.46 2.44
N PRO A 129 4.26 7.24 1.34
CA PRO A 129 5.43 7.97 0.86
C PRO A 129 6.01 8.91 1.92
N GLN A 130 7.33 9.00 1.95
CA GLN A 130 8.10 9.90 2.81
C GLN A 130 8.75 11.00 1.94
N SER A 131 9.18 12.09 2.59
CA SER A 131 9.80 13.22 1.88
C SER A 131 11.17 12.92 1.26
N ASP A 132 11.85 11.87 1.73
CA ASP A 132 13.14 11.39 1.21
C ASP A 132 13.00 10.39 0.06
N GLY A 133 11.77 10.13 -0.41
CA GLY A 133 11.48 9.17 -1.48
C GLY A 133 11.35 7.72 -1.01
N SER A 134 11.64 7.43 0.27
CA SER A 134 11.31 6.14 0.87
C SER A 134 9.81 5.99 1.11
N LEU A 135 9.36 4.78 1.38
CA LEU A 135 8.01 4.50 1.85
C LEU A 135 8.10 3.75 3.19
N LYS A 136 7.22 4.13 4.12
CA LYS A 136 7.00 3.39 5.38
C LYS A 136 5.67 2.67 5.31
N GLY A 137 5.63 1.43 5.78
CA GLY A 137 4.45 0.62 5.62
C GLY A 137 4.18 -0.34 6.76
N THR A 138 3.10 -1.08 6.61
CA THR A 138 2.71 -2.17 7.50
C THR A 138 2.12 -3.30 6.67
N PHE A 139 2.55 -4.53 6.95
CA PHE A 139 1.88 -5.76 6.55
C PHE A 139 1.03 -6.24 7.73
N GLY A 140 -0.26 -5.92 7.72
CA GLY A 140 -1.21 -6.34 8.74
C GLY A 140 -1.96 -7.59 8.28
N THR A 141 -2.02 -8.61 9.12
CA THR A 141 -2.69 -9.87 8.83
C THR A 141 -3.64 -10.25 9.96
N ASN A 142 -4.86 -10.63 9.59
CA ASN A 142 -5.83 -11.26 10.46
C ASN A 142 -5.92 -12.75 10.08
N ILE A 143 -5.60 -13.62 11.03
CA ILE A 143 -5.67 -15.08 10.94
C ILE A 143 -6.99 -15.48 11.63
N GLY A 144 -7.96 -15.89 10.83
CA GLY A 144 -9.35 -15.99 11.26
C GLY A 144 -9.65 -17.21 12.14
N ASP A 145 -8.92 -18.29 11.93
CA ASP A 145 -9.10 -19.59 12.57
C ASP A 145 -7.77 -20.31 12.81
N GLY A 146 -7.84 -21.51 13.39
CA GLY A 146 -6.68 -22.39 13.57
C GLY A 146 -5.78 -22.03 14.75
N ASP A 147 -4.61 -22.65 14.77
CA ASP A 147 -3.66 -22.58 15.88
C ASP A 147 -2.98 -21.21 15.99
N CYS A 148 -2.85 -20.49 14.87
CA CYS A 148 -2.32 -19.13 14.83
C CYS A 148 -3.40 -18.05 14.85
N GLN A 149 -4.65 -18.36 15.22
CA GLN A 149 -5.73 -17.37 15.27
C GLN A 149 -5.29 -16.08 16.00
N GLY A 150 -5.60 -14.93 15.39
CA GLY A 150 -5.27 -13.62 15.94
C GLY A 150 -4.72 -12.67 14.88
N THR A 151 -3.96 -11.67 15.32
CA THR A 151 -3.38 -10.66 14.43
C THR A 151 -1.86 -10.70 14.41
N VAL A 152 -1.30 -10.30 13.27
CA VAL A 152 0.14 -10.05 13.08
C VAL A 152 0.30 -8.72 12.34
N TYR A 153 1.17 -7.85 12.84
CA TYR A 153 1.54 -6.59 12.19
C TYR A 153 3.05 -6.53 12.08
N ILE A 154 3.55 -6.44 10.85
CA ILE A 154 4.97 -6.33 10.53
C ILE A 154 5.22 -4.93 9.94
N PRO A 155 6.08 -4.10 10.54
CA PRO A 155 6.51 -2.84 9.92
C PRO A 155 7.28 -3.10 8.64
N LEU A 156 7.11 -2.22 7.65
CA LEU A 156 7.77 -2.31 6.35
C LEU A 156 8.51 -1.01 6.03
N THR A 157 9.60 -1.13 5.28
CA THR A 157 10.25 0.00 4.61
C THR A 157 10.52 -0.35 3.17
N ALA A 158 10.38 0.62 2.26
CA ALA A 158 10.86 0.53 0.89
C ALA A 158 11.76 1.73 0.62
N VAL A 159 13.04 1.48 0.35
CA VAL A 159 14.05 2.53 0.11
C VAL A 159 14.49 2.46 -1.34
N PRO A 160 14.54 3.58 -2.09
CA PRO A 160 15.06 3.57 -3.45
C PRO A 160 16.50 3.04 -3.47
N ALA A 161 16.76 1.99 -4.24
CA ALA A 161 18.07 1.34 -4.35
C ALA A 161 18.14 0.51 -5.63
N ASP A 162 19.27 0.51 -6.34
CA ASP A 162 19.46 -0.30 -7.55
C ASP A 162 20.26 -1.58 -7.22
N PRO A 163 19.71 -2.79 -7.48
CA PRO A 163 20.39 -4.06 -7.22
C PRO A 163 21.71 -4.24 -8.00
N GLY A 164 22.00 -3.40 -9.00
CA GLY A 164 23.25 -3.37 -9.77
C GLY A 164 24.28 -2.34 -9.30
N THR A 165 24.00 -1.52 -8.27
CA THR A 165 24.95 -0.52 -7.75
C THR A 165 25.74 -0.97 -6.51
N ASP A 166 25.38 -2.11 -5.90
CA ASP A 166 26.02 -2.61 -4.67
C ASP A 166 27.30 -3.43 -4.92
N GLY A 167 27.98 -3.19 -6.06
CA GLY A 167 29.03 -4.06 -6.59
C GLY A 167 30.21 -3.37 -7.27
N THR A 168 30.48 -2.10 -6.98
CA THR A 168 31.76 -1.47 -7.36
C THR A 168 32.51 -0.94 -6.14
N GLU A 169 33.03 -1.84 -5.31
CA GLU A 169 34.41 -1.73 -4.81
C GLU A 169 34.90 -3.12 -4.39
N ILE A 170 35.72 -3.74 -5.26
CA ILE A 170 36.65 -4.78 -4.84
C ILE A 170 37.81 -4.05 -4.16
N THR A 171 38.05 -4.28 -2.87
CA THR A 171 39.40 -4.28 -2.29
C THR A 171 39.47 -5.33 -1.19
#